data_AF-A0A1F3LXX3-F1
#
_entry.id   AF-A0A1F3LXX3-F1
#
_cell.length_a   1.000
_cell.length_b   1.000
_cell.length_c   1.000
_cell.angle_alpha   90.00
_cell.angle_beta   90.00
_cell.angle_gamma   90.00
#
_symmetry.space_group_name_H-M   'P 1'
#
loop_
_entity.id
_entity.type
_entity.pdbx_description
1 polymer ?
#
loop_
_entity_poly.entity_id
_entity_poly.type
_entity_poly.pdbx_seq_one_letter_code
_entity_poly.pdbx_strand_id
1 'polypeptide(L)'
;MKSIYIVLTLCCLTAFLTSNAQSASGKMVELFNPSTVRNVYEIVKYVPLGEAKQIALAKLIEKEDLFFAKCLKDDQVISTRNKNILLAMRKESLQNVLSEKEIDQYYRGISDSEAEAMAIEVREKTKIQLGTSYQEGKFIFASFYKIFLESKVAELKYADSPKQRDLVLKKIKDDELKVLLEKSGLWVDENLIAKRVWRFKPNTPLR
;
A
#
# COMPACT_ATOMS: atom_id res chain seq x y z
N MET A 1 -16.66 40.52 21.41
CA MET A 1 -15.35 39.89 21.68
C MET A 1 -15.43 38.51 22.34
N LYS A 2 -16.42 38.19 23.18
CA LYS A 2 -16.52 36.87 23.85
C LYS A 2 -16.83 35.69 22.91
N SER A 3 -17.55 35.93 21.80
CA SER A 3 -17.94 34.90 20.82
C SER A 3 -16.81 34.40 19.91
N ILE A 4 -15.75 35.19 19.73
CA ILE A 4 -14.59 34.79 18.91
C ILE A 4 -13.71 33.78 19.66
N TYR A 5 -13.57 33.92 20.99
CA TYR A 5 -12.79 32.98 21.81
C TYR A 5 -13.43 31.60 21.90
N ILE A 6 -14.76 31.50 21.84
CA ILE A 6 -15.49 30.22 21.85
C ILE A 6 -15.28 29.47 20.54
N VAL A 7 -15.29 30.17 19.39
CA VAL A 7 -15.01 29.57 18.09
C VAL A 7 -13.55 29.12 17.98
N LEU A 8 -12.60 29.91 18.51
CA LEU A 8 -11.19 29.54 18.51
C LEU A 8 -10.87 28.34 19.41
N THR A 9 -11.53 28.24 20.58
CA THR A 9 -11.37 27.08 21.48
C THR A 9 -12.05 25.83 20.93
N LEU A 10 -13.18 25.95 20.24
CA LEU A 10 -13.81 24.82 19.54
C LEU A 10 -12.94 24.30 18.38
N CYS A 11 -12.33 25.20 17.61
CA CYS A 11 -11.41 24.82 16.52
C CYS A 11 -10.12 24.15 17.04
N CYS A 12 -9.58 24.59 18.18
CA CYS A 12 -8.41 23.93 18.79
C CYS A 12 -8.74 22.56 19.39
N LEU A 13 -9.93 22.37 19.97
CA LEU A 13 -10.36 21.06 20.49
C LEU A 13 -10.58 20.03 19.37
N THR A 14 -11.00 20.45 18.17
CA THR A 14 -11.11 19.55 17.00
C THR A 14 -9.77 19.21 16.36
N ALA A 15 -8.72 20.01 16.58
CA ALA A 15 -7.38 19.73 16.06
C ALA A 15 -6.65 18.62 16.86
N PHE A 16 -7.01 18.40 18.12
CA PHE A 16 -6.49 17.27 18.91
C PHE A 16 -7.06 15.92 18.50
N LEU A 17 -8.18 15.89 17.77
CA LEU A 17 -8.77 14.65 17.25
C LEU A 17 -8.21 14.24 15.87
N THR A 18 -7.35 15.07 15.25
CA THR A 18 -6.79 14.79 13.93
C THR A 18 -5.28 14.52 13.93
N SER A 19 -4.59 14.62 15.07
CA SER A 19 -3.21 14.14 15.19
C SER A 19 -3.17 12.64 15.54
N ASN A 20 -3.75 11.79 14.70
CA ASN A 20 -3.27 10.41 14.60
C ASN A 20 -1.92 10.44 13.87
N ALA A 21 -0.91 11.07 14.49
CA ALA A 21 0.46 10.83 14.11
C ALA A 21 0.67 9.32 14.21
N GLN A 22 1.29 8.72 13.18
CA GLN A 22 1.63 7.30 13.14
C GLN A 22 2.57 7.01 14.32
N SER A 23 1.99 6.67 15.45
CA SER A 23 2.67 6.66 16.75
C SER A 23 2.45 5.33 17.44
N ALA A 24 3.51 4.83 18.05
CA ALA A 24 3.47 3.71 18.94
C ALA A 24 2.74 4.11 20.24
N SER A 25 1.76 3.32 20.66
CA SER A 25 1.14 3.50 21.99
C SER A 25 2.20 3.35 23.08
N GLY A 26 2.22 4.27 24.05
CA GLY A 26 3.13 4.20 25.20
C GLY A 26 2.98 2.90 25.98
N LYS A 27 1.76 2.40 26.17
CA LYS A 27 1.52 1.10 26.83
C LYS A 27 2.11 -0.06 26.06
N MET A 28 2.07 -0.01 24.73
CA MET A 28 2.68 -1.05 23.91
C MET A 28 4.21 -1.03 24.02
N VAL A 29 4.82 0.14 24.13
CA VAL A 29 6.26 0.29 24.41
C VAL A 29 6.65 -0.23 25.80
N GLU A 30 5.79 -0.06 26.80
CA GLU A 30 6.03 -0.54 28.17
C GLU A 30 5.81 -2.05 28.35
N LEU A 31 4.85 -2.63 27.63
CA LEU A 31 4.40 -4.01 27.85
C LEU A 31 5.13 -5.06 27.00
N PHE A 32 5.75 -4.67 25.89
CA PHE A 32 6.30 -5.62 24.91
C PHE A 32 7.79 -5.39 24.66
N ASN A 33 8.45 -6.44 24.18
CA ASN A 33 9.86 -6.37 23.80
C ASN A 33 10.10 -5.36 22.66
N PRO A 34 11.26 -4.67 22.62
CA PRO A 34 11.57 -3.69 21.57
C PRO A 34 11.46 -4.23 20.14
N SER A 35 11.73 -5.51 19.91
CA SER A 35 11.54 -6.17 18.61
C SER A 35 10.08 -6.21 18.18
N THR A 36 9.18 -6.57 19.10
CA THR A 36 7.73 -6.60 18.88
C THR A 36 7.21 -5.20 18.65
N VAL A 37 7.64 -4.22 19.47
CA VAL A 37 7.30 -2.80 19.31
C VAL A 37 7.67 -2.30 17.92
N ARG A 38 8.89 -2.61 17.46
CA ARG A 38 9.35 -2.27 16.10
C ARG A 38 8.47 -2.92 15.03
N ASN A 39 8.17 -4.21 15.15
CA ASN A 39 7.33 -4.93 14.19
C ASN A 39 5.90 -4.36 14.10
N VAL A 40 5.32 -3.95 15.23
CA VAL A 40 4.02 -3.25 15.23
C VAL A 40 4.15 -1.87 14.57
N TYR A 41 5.20 -1.13 14.87
CA TYR A 41 5.43 0.19 14.27
C TYR A 41 5.56 0.13 12.75
N GLU A 42 6.21 -0.90 12.20
CA GLU A 42 6.29 -1.13 10.74
C GLU A 42 4.92 -1.27 10.05
N ILE A 43 3.88 -1.63 10.80
CA ILE A 43 2.50 -1.68 10.33
C ILE A 43 1.80 -0.34 10.58
N VAL A 44 1.97 0.23 11.78
CA VAL A 44 1.32 1.50 12.19
C VAL A 44 1.75 2.69 11.33
N LYS A 45 2.98 2.69 10.79
CA LYS A 45 3.44 3.74 9.87
C LYS A 45 2.67 3.80 8.56
N TYR A 46 1.99 2.72 8.16
CA TYR A 46 1.15 2.72 6.96
C TYR A 46 -0.34 2.82 7.30
N VAL A 47 -0.73 2.31 8.46
CA VAL A 47 -2.13 2.27 8.92
C VAL A 47 -2.22 2.80 10.35
N PRO A 48 -2.87 3.95 10.59
CA PRO A 48 -3.03 4.45 11.96
C PRO A 48 -3.95 3.51 12.76
N LEU A 49 -3.39 2.84 13.78
CA LEU A 49 -4.13 1.92 14.65
C LEU A 49 -4.31 2.52 16.03
N GLY A 50 -5.50 2.36 16.61
CA GLY A 50 -5.73 2.67 18.02
C GLY A 50 -4.99 1.71 18.94
N GLU A 51 -4.75 2.14 20.19
CA GLU A 51 -3.98 1.40 21.20
C GLU A 51 -4.42 -0.07 21.36
N ALA A 52 -5.73 -0.33 21.41
CA ALA A 52 -6.25 -1.69 21.58
C ALA A 52 -5.84 -2.62 20.43
N LYS A 53 -5.87 -2.14 19.18
CA LYS A 53 -5.42 -2.89 18.00
C LYS A 53 -3.90 -3.06 18.01
N GLN A 54 -3.14 -2.03 18.40
CA GLN A 54 -1.68 -2.14 18.52
C GLN A 54 -1.27 -3.21 19.54
N ILE A 55 -1.92 -3.25 20.71
CA ILE A 55 -1.67 -4.27 21.74
C ILE A 55 -2.11 -5.66 21.26
N ALA A 56 -3.26 -5.79 20.59
CA ALA A 56 -3.72 -7.06 20.04
C ALA A 56 -2.73 -7.62 19.01
N LEU A 57 -2.24 -6.76 18.12
CA LEU A 57 -1.24 -7.10 17.12
C LEU A 57 0.09 -7.49 17.76
N ALA A 58 0.56 -6.75 18.78
CA ALA A 58 1.78 -7.06 19.52
C ALA A 58 1.74 -8.47 20.13
N LYS A 59 0.61 -8.86 20.74
CA LYS A 59 0.43 -10.21 21.30
C LYS A 59 0.50 -11.32 20.26
N LEU A 60 0.01 -11.06 19.05
CA LEU A 60 0.06 -12.02 17.96
C LEU A 60 1.47 -12.12 17.38
N ILE A 61 2.16 -10.99 17.23
CA ILE A 61 3.56 -10.93 16.79
C ILE A 61 4.49 -11.62 17.80
N GLU A 62 4.29 -11.49 19.11
CA GLU A 62 5.08 -12.27 20.08
C GLU A 62 4.91 -13.78 19.91
N LYS A 63 3.71 -14.26 19.56
CA LYS A 63 3.50 -15.68 19.27
C LYS A 63 4.23 -16.12 18.00
N GLU A 64 4.25 -15.27 16.98
CA GLU A 64 5.06 -15.49 15.76
C GLU A 64 6.55 -15.53 16.09
N ASP A 65 7.04 -14.57 16.89
CA ASP A 65 8.44 -14.47 17.30
C ASP A 65 8.87 -15.69 18.14
N LEU A 66 7.99 -16.19 19.02
CA LEU A 66 8.23 -17.42 19.78
C LEU A 66 8.32 -18.65 18.87
N PHE A 67 7.45 -18.75 17.85
CA PHE A 67 7.52 -19.82 16.87
C PHE A 67 8.80 -19.74 16.03
N PHE A 68 9.16 -18.53 15.58
CA PHE A 68 10.41 -18.27 14.87
C PHE A 68 11.64 -18.68 15.70
N ALA A 69 11.70 -18.26 16.97
CA ALA A 69 12.78 -18.61 17.88
C ALA A 69 12.87 -20.12 18.12
N LYS A 70 11.72 -20.81 18.24
CA LYS A 70 11.67 -22.26 18.34
C LYS A 70 12.24 -22.94 17.10
N CYS A 71 11.84 -22.51 15.89
CA CYS A 71 12.39 -23.05 14.64
C CYS A 71 13.91 -22.89 14.56
N LEU A 72 14.45 -21.74 14.96
CA LEU A 72 15.90 -21.52 14.98
C LEU A 72 16.61 -22.34 16.06
N LYS A 73 15.98 -22.58 17.21
CA LYS A 73 16.55 -23.42 18.26
C LYS A 73 16.68 -24.88 17.81
N ASP A 74 15.67 -25.37 17.10
CA ASP A 74 15.60 -26.78 16.70
C ASP A 74 16.46 -27.06 15.45
N ASP A 75 16.39 -26.19 14.44
CA ASP A 75 16.99 -26.45 13.12
C ASP A 75 18.19 -25.55 12.78
N GLN A 76 18.49 -24.50 13.58
CA GLN A 76 19.46 -23.42 13.28
C GLN A 76 19.21 -22.62 11.99
N VAL A 77 18.30 -23.08 11.13
CA VAL A 77 17.88 -22.44 9.88
C VAL A 77 16.38 -22.51 9.73
N ILE A 78 15.79 -21.56 9.00
CA ILE A 78 14.36 -21.60 8.69
C ILE A 78 14.15 -22.35 7.38
N SER A 79 13.60 -23.55 7.49
CA SER A 79 13.16 -24.33 6.32
C SER A 79 12.07 -23.59 5.54
N THR A 80 11.96 -23.88 4.24
CA THR A 80 10.89 -23.32 3.38
C THR A 80 9.50 -23.58 3.97
N ARG A 81 9.30 -24.74 4.60
CA ARG A 81 8.05 -25.09 5.29
C ARG A 81 7.77 -24.13 6.46
N ASN A 82 8.74 -23.94 7.35
CA ASN A 82 8.57 -23.06 8.52
C ASN A 82 8.42 -21.60 8.11
N LYS A 83 9.11 -21.17 7.04
CA LYS A 83 8.91 -19.85 6.43
C LYS A 83 7.46 -19.66 5.95
N ASN A 84 6.89 -20.65 5.26
CA ASN A 84 5.50 -20.57 4.79
C ASN A 84 4.50 -20.52 5.95
N ILE A 85 4.77 -21.27 7.03
CA ILE A 85 3.95 -21.21 8.25
C ILE A 85 4.02 -19.81 8.88
N LEU A 86 5.21 -19.22 9.02
CA LEU A 86 5.37 -17.86 9.55
C LEU A 86 4.65 -16.81 8.69
N LEU A 87 4.71 -16.93 7.36
CA LEU A 87 3.97 -16.05 6.45
C LEU A 87 2.44 -16.20 6.62
N ALA A 88 1.96 -17.43 6.80
CA ALA A 88 0.55 -17.70 7.06
C ALA A 88 0.12 -17.12 8.42
N MET A 89 0.93 -17.29 9.47
CA MET A 89 0.67 -16.71 10.79
C MET A 89 0.60 -15.18 10.71
N ARG A 90 1.57 -14.53 10.03
CA ARG A 90 1.54 -13.08 9.83
C ARG A 90 0.28 -12.62 9.11
N LYS A 91 -0.11 -13.32 8.04
CA LYS A 91 -1.33 -13.01 7.29
C LYS A 91 -2.57 -13.12 8.18
N GLU A 92 -2.69 -14.22 8.93
CA GLU A 92 -3.79 -14.46 9.86
C GLU A 92 -3.83 -13.39 10.97
N SER A 93 -2.69 -13.06 11.57
CA SER A 93 -2.59 -12.02 12.59
C SER A 93 -3.08 -10.67 12.10
N LEU A 94 -2.69 -10.29 10.88
CA LEU A 94 -3.16 -9.06 10.24
C LEU A 94 -4.68 -9.13 10.00
N GLN A 95 -5.18 -10.23 9.43
CA GLN A 95 -6.61 -10.41 9.13
C GLN A 95 -7.51 -10.43 10.38
N ASN A 96 -6.99 -10.89 11.52
CA ASN A 96 -7.72 -10.96 12.78
C ASN A 96 -7.86 -9.59 13.46
N VAL A 97 -6.93 -8.66 13.24
CA VAL A 97 -6.89 -7.37 13.93
C VAL A 97 -7.32 -6.20 13.04
N LEU A 98 -6.94 -6.25 11.77
CA LEU A 98 -7.20 -5.19 10.80
C LEU A 98 -8.49 -5.47 10.04
N SER A 99 -9.24 -4.42 9.78
CA SER A 99 -10.34 -4.43 8.81
C SER A 99 -9.79 -4.57 7.39
N GLU A 100 -10.64 -5.01 6.47
CA GLU A 100 -10.25 -5.19 5.06
C GLU A 100 -9.63 -3.91 4.45
N LYS A 101 -10.18 -2.73 4.75
CA LYS A 101 -9.64 -1.45 4.27
C LYS A 101 -8.27 -1.13 4.84
N GLU A 102 -8.05 -1.44 6.12
CA GLU A 102 -6.77 -1.26 6.80
C GLU A 102 -5.71 -2.21 6.21
N ILE A 103 -6.08 -3.46 5.89
CA ILE A 103 -5.19 -4.41 5.22
C ILE A 103 -4.79 -3.91 3.84
N ASP A 104 -5.76 -3.45 3.03
CA ASP A 104 -5.47 -2.91 1.71
C ASP A 104 -4.53 -1.70 1.80
N GLN A 105 -4.73 -0.81 2.79
CA GLN A 105 -3.85 0.33 3.03
C GLN A 105 -2.44 -0.08 3.46
N TYR A 106 -2.31 -1.10 4.33
CA TYR A 106 -1.02 -1.66 4.70
C TYR A 106 -0.28 -2.22 3.48
N TYR A 107 -0.97 -3.00 2.64
CA TYR A 107 -0.40 -3.57 1.42
C TYR A 107 0.01 -2.50 0.40
N ARG A 108 -0.75 -1.41 0.28
CA ARG A 108 -0.32 -0.24 -0.51
C ARG A 108 0.95 0.36 0.06
N GLY A 109 1.00 0.59 1.37
CA GLY A 109 2.15 1.21 2.03
C GLY A 109 3.46 0.44 1.84
N ILE A 110 3.43 -0.90 1.95
CA ILE A 110 4.64 -1.73 1.72
C ILE A 110 5.04 -1.83 0.24
N SER A 111 4.10 -1.56 -0.68
CA SER A 111 4.31 -1.70 -2.14
C SER A 111 4.56 -0.37 -2.86
N ASP A 112 4.42 0.76 -2.15
CA ASP A 112 4.45 2.13 -2.67
C ASP A 112 5.72 2.43 -3.46
N SER A 113 6.89 2.24 -2.82
CA SER A 113 8.19 2.51 -3.44
C SER A 113 8.51 1.65 -4.67
N GLU A 114 8.12 0.37 -4.67
CA GLU A 114 8.31 -0.53 -5.80
C GLU A 114 7.40 -0.11 -6.97
N ALA A 115 6.14 0.21 -6.68
CA ALA A 115 5.18 0.70 -7.66
C ALA A 115 5.61 2.03 -8.29
N GLU A 116 6.15 2.96 -7.49
CA GLU A 116 6.69 4.23 -7.96
C GLU A 116 7.88 4.01 -8.90
N ALA A 117 8.86 3.20 -8.49
CA ALA A 117 10.04 2.92 -9.31
C ALA A 117 9.66 2.33 -10.68
N MET A 118 8.79 1.32 -10.70
CA MET A 118 8.32 0.72 -11.96
C MET A 118 7.55 1.71 -12.83
N ALA A 119 6.73 2.59 -12.23
CA ALA A 119 6.00 3.61 -12.98
C ALA A 119 6.94 4.67 -13.61
N ILE A 120 8.03 5.03 -12.92
CA ILE A 120 9.08 5.90 -13.47
C ILE A 120 9.72 5.23 -14.68
N GLU A 121 10.09 3.96 -14.59
CA GLU A 121 10.70 3.24 -15.71
C GLU A 121 9.81 3.22 -16.95
N VAL A 122 8.51 2.94 -16.78
CA VAL A 122 7.55 2.94 -17.90
C VAL A 122 7.41 4.34 -18.49
N ARG A 123 7.37 5.39 -17.66
CA ARG A 123 7.33 6.78 -18.14
C ARG A 123 8.55 7.11 -19.00
N GLU A 124 9.75 6.81 -18.52
CA GLU A 124 10.98 7.09 -19.26
C GLU A 124 11.08 6.26 -20.55
N LYS A 125 10.70 4.98 -20.49
CA LYS A 125 10.64 4.11 -21.69
C LYS A 125 9.68 4.69 -22.74
N THR A 126 8.50 5.12 -22.31
CA THR A 126 7.48 5.70 -23.21
C THR A 126 7.93 7.04 -23.78
N LYS A 127 8.64 7.85 -22.99
CA LYS A 127 9.24 9.11 -23.44
C LYS A 127 10.26 8.88 -24.54
N ILE A 128 11.11 7.86 -24.42
CA ILE A 128 12.07 7.46 -25.45
C ILE A 128 11.34 6.99 -26.73
N GLN A 129 10.28 6.19 -26.59
CA GLN A 129 9.54 5.65 -27.73
C GLN A 129 8.77 6.71 -28.54
N LEU A 130 8.12 7.66 -27.86
CA LEU A 130 7.11 8.55 -28.49
C LEU A 130 7.41 10.05 -28.36
N GLY A 131 8.51 10.43 -27.71
CA GLY A 131 8.85 11.83 -27.43
C GLY A 131 7.76 12.53 -26.62
N THR A 132 7.24 11.88 -25.57
CA THR A 132 6.11 12.41 -24.80
C THR A 132 6.45 13.70 -24.07
N SER A 133 5.45 14.57 -23.99
CA SER A 133 5.50 15.80 -23.21
C SER A 133 5.45 15.52 -21.70
N TYR A 134 5.77 16.53 -20.89
CA TYR A 134 5.66 16.44 -19.43
C TYR A 134 4.25 16.08 -18.94
N GLN A 135 3.21 16.60 -19.60
CA GLN A 135 1.82 16.32 -19.22
C GLN A 135 1.40 14.89 -19.57
N GLU A 136 1.75 14.40 -20.76
CA GLU A 136 1.58 12.98 -21.10
C GLU A 136 2.34 12.08 -20.11
N GLY A 137 3.56 12.48 -19.73
CA GLY A 137 4.37 11.78 -18.73
C GLY A 137 3.70 11.65 -17.35
N LYS A 138 2.92 12.65 -16.92
CA LYS A 138 2.14 12.58 -15.67
C LYS A 138 1.04 11.53 -15.74
N PHE A 139 0.32 11.46 -16.87
CA PHE A 139 -0.75 10.46 -17.03
C PHE A 139 -0.18 9.05 -17.12
N ILE A 140 0.93 8.85 -17.85
CA ILE A 140 1.62 7.56 -17.91
C ILE A 140 2.02 7.14 -16.50
N PHE A 141 2.72 8.01 -15.77
CA PHE A 141 3.15 7.71 -14.41
C PHE A 141 1.96 7.37 -13.50
N ALA A 142 0.91 8.19 -13.49
CA ALA A 142 -0.25 7.97 -12.62
C ALA A 142 -0.97 6.64 -12.90
N SER A 143 -1.21 6.32 -14.17
CA SER A 143 -1.86 5.06 -14.56
C SER A 143 -0.99 3.85 -14.23
N PHE A 144 0.29 3.86 -14.59
CA PHE A 144 1.18 2.72 -14.31
C PHE A 144 1.49 2.56 -12.83
N TYR A 145 1.63 3.66 -12.09
CA TYR A 145 1.75 3.62 -10.63
C TYR A 145 0.56 2.89 -10.00
N LYS A 146 -0.66 3.26 -10.40
CA LYS A 146 -1.87 2.61 -9.90
C LYS A 146 -1.99 1.16 -10.35
N ILE A 147 -1.63 0.84 -11.59
CA ILE A 147 -1.57 -0.55 -12.08
C ILE A 147 -0.66 -1.38 -11.18
N PHE A 148 0.58 -0.93 -10.97
CA PHE A 148 1.55 -1.67 -10.18
C PHE A 148 1.15 -1.78 -8.71
N LEU A 149 0.73 -0.67 -8.10
CA LEU A 149 0.32 -0.63 -6.69
C LEU A 149 -0.87 -1.56 -6.41
N GLU A 150 -1.96 -1.39 -7.14
CA GLU A 150 -3.18 -2.19 -6.90
C GLU A 150 -2.99 -3.64 -7.35
N SER A 151 -2.11 -3.91 -8.33
CA SER A 151 -1.76 -5.29 -8.69
C SER A 151 -1.04 -6.00 -7.54
N LYS A 152 -0.07 -5.35 -6.89
CA LYS A 152 0.61 -5.91 -5.71
C LYS A 152 -0.35 -6.15 -4.55
N VAL A 153 -1.27 -5.21 -4.30
CA VAL A 153 -2.35 -5.39 -3.31
C VAL A 153 -3.19 -6.62 -3.64
N ALA A 154 -3.61 -6.78 -4.90
CA ALA A 154 -4.39 -7.93 -5.34
C ALA A 154 -3.61 -9.25 -5.23
N GLU A 155 -2.32 -9.27 -5.56
CA GLU A 155 -1.44 -10.43 -5.40
C GLU A 155 -1.35 -10.89 -3.95
N LEU A 156 -1.19 -9.95 -3.01
CA LEU A 156 -1.10 -10.24 -1.57
C LEU A 156 -2.46 -10.66 -1.00
N LYS A 157 -3.54 -9.98 -1.41
CA LYS A 157 -4.89 -10.22 -0.91
C LYS A 157 -5.46 -11.57 -1.38
N TYR A 158 -5.28 -11.88 -2.66
CA TYR A 158 -5.84 -13.07 -3.31
C TYR A 158 -4.80 -14.17 -3.54
N ALA A 159 -3.73 -14.21 -2.74
CA ALA A 159 -2.67 -15.22 -2.84
C ALA A 159 -3.22 -16.66 -2.85
N ASP A 160 -4.27 -16.92 -2.09
CA ASP A 160 -4.89 -18.25 -1.97
C ASP A 160 -6.00 -18.50 -3.03
N SER A 161 -6.30 -17.50 -3.87
CA SER A 161 -7.39 -17.55 -4.85
C SER A 161 -6.93 -17.08 -6.23
N PRO A 162 -6.12 -17.90 -6.95
CA PRO A 162 -5.49 -17.51 -8.22
C PRO A 162 -6.50 -17.04 -9.29
N LYS A 163 -7.65 -17.71 -9.41
CA LYS A 163 -8.69 -17.33 -10.37
C LYS A 163 -9.24 -15.93 -10.09
N GLN A 164 -9.49 -15.60 -8.83
CA GLN A 164 -9.99 -14.28 -8.44
C GLN A 164 -8.91 -13.22 -8.61
N ARG A 165 -7.67 -13.53 -8.25
CA ARG A 165 -6.51 -12.67 -8.46
C ARG A 165 -6.39 -12.28 -9.93
N ASP A 166 -6.38 -13.24 -10.85
CA ASP A 166 -6.15 -12.99 -12.27
C ASP A 166 -7.28 -12.13 -12.88
N LEU A 167 -8.53 -12.33 -12.44
CA LEU A 167 -9.66 -11.48 -12.84
C LEU A 167 -9.50 -10.03 -12.36
N VAL A 168 -9.08 -9.84 -11.10
CA VAL A 168 -8.86 -8.49 -10.53
C VAL A 168 -7.67 -7.81 -11.21
N LEU A 169 -6.55 -8.51 -11.43
CA LEU A 169 -5.37 -7.99 -12.10
C LEU A 169 -5.69 -7.51 -13.52
N LYS A 170 -6.45 -8.31 -14.28
CA LYS A 170 -6.89 -7.92 -15.62
C LYS A 170 -7.75 -6.65 -15.56
N LYS A 171 -8.72 -6.61 -14.65
CA LYS A 171 -9.60 -5.44 -14.49
C LYS A 171 -8.82 -4.17 -14.15
N ILE A 172 -7.87 -4.23 -13.22
CA ILE A 172 -7.02 -3.08 -12.85
C ILE A 172 -6.29 -2.53 -14.08
N LYS A 173 -5.67 -3.43 -14.86
CA LYS A 173 -4.97 -3.04 -16.09
C LYS A 173 -5.90 -2.42 -17.12
N ASP A 174 -7.02 -3.07 -17.41
CA ASP A 174 -7.99 -2.61 -18.42
C ASP A 174 -8.57 -1.23 -18.06
N ASP A 175 -8.95 -1.04 -16.79
CA ASP A 175 -9.52 0.22 -16.29
C ASP A 175 -8.49 1.37 -16.38
N GLU A 176 -7.25 1.15 -15.94
CA GLU A 176 -6.22 2.19 -15.93
C GLU A 176 -5.63 2.50 -17.32
N LEU A 177 -5.52 1.50 -18.20
CA LEU A 177 -5.13 1.72 -19.59
C LEU A 177 -6.22 2.47 -20.37
N LYS A 178 -7.50 2.22 -20.06
CA LYS A 178 -8.61 3.01 -20.60
C LYS A 178 -8.53 4.47 -20.14
N VAL A 179 -8.28 4.71 -18.85
CA VAL A 179 -8.08 6.07 -18.33
C VAL A 179 -6.89 6.76 -18.99
N LEU A 180 -5.78 6.04 -19.20
CA LEU A 180 -4.60 6.59 -19.90
C LEU A 180 -4.97 7.03 -21.32
N LEU A 181 -5.70 6.19 -22.05
CA LEU A 181 -6.15 6.48 -23.41
C LEU A 181 -7.10 7.69 -23.44
N GLU A 182 -8.06 7.76 -22.53
CA GLU A 182 -9.03 8.87 -22.44
C GLU A 182 -8.37 10.20 -22.06
N LYS A 183 -7.35 10.18 -21.20
CA LYS A 183 -6.72 11.41 -20.72
C LYS A 183 -5.56 11.90 -21.57
N SER A 184 -4.81 10.99 -22.20
CA SER A 184 -3.57 11.32 -22.91
C SER A 184 -3.54 10.91 -24.38
N GLY A 185 -4.50 10.11 -24.84
CA GLY A 185 -4.49 9.56 -26.20
C GLY A 185 -3.41 8.53 -26.46
N LEU A 186 -2.78 8.03 -25.40
CA LEU A 186 -1.76 6.99 -25.46
C LEU A 186 -2.39 5.63 -25.18
N TRP A 187 -1.95 4.65 -25.96
CA TRP A 187 -2.25 3.23 -25.72
C TRP A 187 -0.93 2.50 -25.53
N VAL A 188 -0.90 1.56 -24.58
CA VAL A 188 0.27 0.76 -24.26
C VAL A 188 -0.14 -0.71 -24.24
N ASP A 189 0.63 -1.56 -24.90
CA ASP A 189 0.38 -3.01 -24.93
C ASP A 189 1.02 -3.75 -23.74
N GLU A 190 0.81 -5.06 -23.68
CA GLU A 190 1.37 -5.93 -22.62
C GLU A 190 2.90 -5.97 -22.61
N ASN A 191 3.56 -5.65 -23.73
CA ASN A 191 5.02 -5.58 -23.86
C ASN A 191 5.58 -4.18 -23.56
N LEU A 192 4.74 -3.27 -23.07
CA LEU A 192 5.08 -1.87 -22.82
C LEU A 192 5.54 -1.14 -24.09
N ILE A 193 4.95 -1.50 -25.24
CA ILE A 193 5.07 -0.77 -26.49
C ILE A 193 3.93 0.24 -26.55
N ALA A 194 4.30 1.52 -26.60
CA ALA A 194 3.37 2.63 -26.59
C ALA A 194 3.05 3.11 -28.02
N LYS A 195 1.80 3.51 -28.24
CA LYS A 195 1.33 4.14 -29.49
C LYS A 195 0.48 5.36 -29.17
N ARG A 196 0.53 6.36 -30.04
CA ARG A 196 -0.32 7.55 -29.95
C ARG A 196 -1.56 7.35 -30.83
N VAL A 197 -2.72 7.22 -30.20
CA VAL A 197 -4.03 7.03 -30.86
C VAL A 197 -4.61 8.39 -31.27
N TRP A 198 -4.45 9.40 -30.42
CA TRP A 198 -4.77 10.78 -30.75
C TRP A 198 -3.81 11.74 -30.05
N ARG A 199 -3.70 12.97 -30.57
CA ARG A 199 -2.72 13.93 -30.07
C ARG A 199 -3.26 14.67 -28.85
N PHE A 200 -2.63 14.48 -27.71
CA PHE A 200 -2.90 15.26 -26.51
C PHE A 200 -2.71 16.76 -26.79
N LYS A 201 -3.68 17.57 -26.37
CA LYS A 201 -3.64 19.03 -26.44
C LYS A 201 -3.81 19.58 -25.02
N PRO A 202 -2.79 20.23 -24.43
CA PRO A 202 -2.91 20.86 -23.12
C PRO A 202 -4.11 21.82 -23.09
N ASN A 203 -4.88 21.83 -22.00
CA ASN A 203 -6.06 22.70 -21.78
C ASN A 203 -7.30 22.40 -22.64
N THR A 204 -7.41 21.21 -23.22
CA THR A 204 -8.68 20.76 -23.81
C THR A 204 -9.50 20.07 -22.70
N PRO A 205 -10.78 20.42 -22.47
CA PRO A 205 -11.61 19.69 -21.53
C PRO A 205 -11.60 18.20 -21.89
N LEU A 206 -11.55 17.34 -20.87
CA LEU A 206 -11.67 15.89 -21.02
C LEU A 206 -12.90 15.61 -21.90
N ARG A 207 -12.70 14.88 -23.00
CA ARG A 207 -13.79 14.44 -23.89
C ARG A 207 -14.60 13.34 -23.23
#